data_AF-A0AAE9KQ77-F1
#
_entry.id   AF-A0AAE9KQ77-F1
#
_cell.length_a   1.000
_cell.length_b   1.000
_cell.length_c   1.000
_cell.angle_alpha   90.00
_cell.angle_beta   90.00
_cell.angle_gamma   90.00
#
_symmetry.space_group_name_H-M   'P 1'
#
loop_
_entity.id
_entity.type
_entity.pdbx_description
1 polymer ?
#
loop_
_entity_poly.entity_id
_entity_poly.type
_entity_poly.pdbx_seq_one_letter_code
_entity_poly.pdbx_strand_id
1 'polypeptide(L)'
;MNQPIYQQTGTTATVQAAGDKPPFPEPVVLTPEQRSRMARRAGQGIVRTLVAQAFMGLVAIGLSAWISGAYAAASALIGAAAYFVPNALFALRLLLGLMGGGNAGALSFFWGEAFKLGFAVLTLATAAMANTGWLVWPALLFGLLCVLKGYVLLLFFRKLP
;
A
#
# COMPACT_ATOMS: atom_id res chain seq x y z
N MET A 1 -21.75 47.34 -46.86
CA MET A 1 -21.70 45.87 -46.80
C MET A 1 -20.36 45.48 -46.18
N ASN A 2 -20.42 44.81 -45.03
CA ASN A 2 -19.43 44.04 -44.25
C ASN A 2 -18.04 44.60 -43.82
N GLN A 3 -17.85 44.47 -42.51
CA GLN A 3 -16.66 44.63 -41.65
C GLN A 3 -15.58 43.56 -41.89
N PRO A 4 -14.38 43.74 -41.28
CA PRO A 4 -13.84 42.67 -40.45
C PRO A 4 -13.41 43.11 -39.03
N ILE A 5 -13.58 42.17 -38.10
CA ILE A 5 -13.29 42.19 -36.66
C ILE A 5 -11.86 41.72 -36.40
N TYR A 6 -11.10 42.41 -35.55
CA TYR A 6 -10.12 41.81 -34.63
C TYR A 6 -10.06 42.61 -33.31
N GLN A 7 -10.29 41.91 -32.20
CA GLN A 7 -10.34 42.45 -30.84
C GLN A 7 -8.95 42.87 -30.32
N GLN A 8 -8.88 44.03 -29.67
CA GLN A 8 -7.83 44.39 -28.72
C GLN A 8 -8.26 44.01 -27.31
N THR A 9 -7.41 43.30 -26.54
CA THR A 9 -7.31 43.54 -25.09
C THR A 9 -5.92 43.15 -24.54
N GLY A 10 -5.11 44.17 -24.21
CA GLY A 10 -4.09 44.20 -23.15
C GLY A 10 -2.82 43.35 -23.37
N THR A 11 -1.73 43.89 -23.90
CA THR A 11 -0.74 44.76 -23.21
C THR A 11 -0.04 44.07 -22.05
N THR A 12 1.24 43.78 -22.28
CA THR A 12 2.33 43.67 -21.30
C THR A 12 2.07 44.46 -20.01
N ALA A 13 1.71 43.77 -18.93
CA ALA A 13 1.88 44.29 -17.58
C ALA A 13 3.24 43.78 -17.07
N THR A 14 4.28 44.60 -17.26
CA THR A 14 5.51 44.51 -16.48
C THR A 14 5.17 44.74 -15.01
N VAL A 15 4.97 43.66 -14.24
CA VAL A 15 4.98 43.73 -12.78
C VAL A 15 6.36 43.23 -12.33
N GLN A 16 7.35 44.10 -12.49
CA GLN A 16 8.61 43.99 -11.77
C GLN A 16 8.45 44.72 -10.44
N ALA A 17 8.78 44.02 -9.35
CA ALA A 17 9.07 44.49 -7.99
C ALA A 17 7.93 44.45 -6.93
N ALA A 18 7.89 43.35 -6.15
CA ALA A 18 7.94 43.37 -4.67
C ALA A 18 8.01 41.93 -4.11
N GLY A 19 9.22 41.46 -3.72
CA GLY A 19 9.41 40.26 -2.90
C GLY A 19 9.36 38.91 -3.63
N ASP A 20 10.54 38.36 -3.92
CA ASP A 20 10.78 37.06 -4.58
C ASP A 20 10.17 35.85 -3.86
N LYS A 21 8.88 35.59 -4.05
CA LYS A 21 8.32 34.24 -3.92
C LYS A 21 7.02 34.12 -4.74
N PRO A 22 6.95 33.19 -5.70
CA PRO A 22 5.69 32.92 -6.39
C PRO A 22 4.63 32.48 -5.36
N PRO A 23 3.35 32.90 -5.52
CA PRO A 23 2.27 32.61 -4.56
C PRO A 23 2.01 31.11 -4.37
N PHE A 24 2.46 30.28 -5.31
CA PHE A 24 2.53 28.83 -5.18
C PHE A 24 3.88 28.34 -5.72
N PRO A 25 4.53 27.36 -5.09
CA PRO A 25 5.68 26.69 -5.69
C PRO A 25 5.26 26.13 -7.04
N GLU A 26 6.05 26.37 -8.10
CA GLU A 26 5.76 25.79 -9.42
C GLU A 26 5.56 24.27 -9.25
N PRO A 27 4.51 23.69 -9.87
CA PRO A 27 4.28 22.26 -9.82
C PRO A 27 5.58 21.55 -10.21
N VAL A 28 6.07 20.66 -9.35
CA VAL A 28 7.32 19.93 -9.61
C VAL A 28 7.10 19.03 -10.82
N VAL A 29 7.42 19.54 -12.00
CA VAL A 29 7.38 18.79 -13.26
C VAL A 29 8.61 17.90 -13.28
N LEU A 30 8.46 16.69 -12.74
CA LEU A 30 9.52 15.70 -12.73
C LEU A 30 9.94 15.40 -14.16
N THR A 31 11.24 15.54 -14.45
CA THR A 31 11.82 15.09 -15.71
C THR A 31 11.61 13.57 -15.86
N PRO A 32 11.55 13.03 -17.09
CA PRO A 32 11.35 11.59 -17.30
C PRO A 32 12.35 10.72 -16.53
N GLU A 33 13.59 11.21 -16.38
CA GLU A 33 14.64 10.55 -15.60
C GLU A 33 14.39 10.56 -14.08
N GLN A 34 13.86 11.65 -13.53
CA GLN A 34 13.52 11.72 -12.10
C GLN A 34 12.34 10.80 -11.76
N ARG A 35 11.35 10.70 -12.67
CA ARG A 35 10.20 9.80 -12.53
C ARG A 35 10.64 8.33 -12.50
N SER A 36 11.53 7.93 -13.40
CA SER A 36 12.01 6.54 -13.46
C SER A 36 12.84 6.14 -12.23
N ARG A 37 13.67 7.05 -11.70
CA ARG A 37 14.41 6.83 -10.44
C ARG A 37 13.48 6.67 -9.24
N MET A 38 12.43 7.48 -9.15
CA MET A 38 11.43 7.36 -8.08
C MET A 38 10.61 6.07 -8.20
N ALA A 39 10.15 5.71 -9.40
CA ALA A 39 9.40 4.47 -9.62
C ALA A 39 10.21 3.24 -9.20
N ARG A 40 11.51 3.23 -9.50
CA ARG A 40 12.41 2.14 -9.11
C ARG A 40 12.62 2.04 -7.60
N ARG A 41 12.82 3.17 -6.91
CA ARG A 41 12.93 3.20 -5.44
C ARG A 41 11.63 2.80 -4.76
N ALA A 42 10.50 3.31 -5.24
CA ALA A 42 9.17 2.96 -4.74
C ALA A 42 8.90 1.45 -4.91
N GLY A 43 9.18 0.88 -6.08
CA GLY A 43 9.04 -0.55 -6.35
C GLY A 43 9.90 -1.41 -5.41
N GLN A 44 11.16 -1.03 -5.19
CA GLN A 44 12.03 -1.72 -4.24
C GLN A 44 11.50 -1.66 -2.80
N GLY A 45 10.97 -0.51 -2.37
CA GLY A 45 10.35 -0.35 -1.06
C GLY A 45 9.11 -1.24 -0.86
N ILE A 46 8.25 -1.31 -1.89
CA ILE A 46 7.05 -2.17 -1.89
C ILE A 46 7.45 -3.65 -1.75
N VAL A 47 8.35 -4.13 -2.61
CA VAL A 47 8.81 -5.53 -2.60
C VAL A 47 9.43 -5.89 -1.26
N ARG A 48 10.32 -5.03 -0.74
CA ARG A 48 11.01 -5.27 0.53
C ARG A 48 10.04 -5.33 1.72
N THR A 49 8.98 -4.52 1.70
CA THR A 49 7.93 -4.55 2.72
C THR A 49 7.13 -5.86 2.65
N LEU A 50 6.78 -6.31 1.44
CA LEU A 50 6.07 -7.57 1.22
C LEU A 50 6.88 -8.78 1.71
N VAL A 51 8.18 -8.81 1.40
CA VAL A 51 9.09 -9.87 1.86
C VAL A 51 9.17 -9.88 3.39
N ALA A 52 9.27 -8.72 4.04
CA ALA A 52 9.29 -8.65 5.50
C ALA A 52 7.98 -9.15 6.13
N GLN A 53 6.83 -8.81 5.53
CA GLN A 53 5.52 -9.31 5.97
C GLN A 53 5.38 -10.82 5.80
N ALA A 54 5.80 -11.37 4.65
CA ALA A 54 5.77 -12.80 4.39
C ALA A 54 6.65 -13.56 5.38
N PHE A 55 7.88 -13.09 5.60
CA PHE A 55 8.80 -13.67 6.59
C PHE A 55 8.20 -13.67 7.99
N MET A 56 7.61 -12.55 8.41
CA MET A 56 6.98 -12.45 9.73
C MET A 56 5.77 -13.40 9.89
N GLY A 57 4.99 -13.58 8.83
CA GLY A 57 3.93 -14.59 8.79
C GLY A 57 4.47 -16.01 8.97
N LEU A 58 5.55 -16.37 8.28
CA LEU A 58 6.20 -17.67 8.43
C LEU A 58 6.73 -17.90 9.85
N VAL A 59 7.35 -16.88 10.45
CA VAL A 59 7.77 -16.93 11.86
C VAL A 59 6.58 -17.17 12.79
N ALA A 60 5.47 -16.46 12.58
CA ALA A 60 4.27 -16.64 13.41
C ALA A 60 3.66 -18.05 13.30
N ILE A 61 3.61 -18.59 12.08
CA ILE A 61 3.14 -19.95 11.81
C ILE A 61 4.06 -20.97 12.48
N GLY A 62 5.39 -20.83 12.32
CA GLY A 62 6.37 -21.73 12.91
C GLY A 62 6.34 -21.73 14.44
N LEU A 63 6.25 -20.56 15.06
CA LEU A 63 6.12 -20.44 16.52
C LEU A 63 4.82 -21.06 17.03
N SER A 64 3.71 -20.83 16.32
CA SER A 64 2.41 -21.43 16.69
C SER A 64 2.43 -22.95 16.57
N ALA A 65 3.07 -23.48 15.51
CA ALA A 65 3.29 -24.90 15.32
C ALA A 65 4.12 -25.52 16.47
N TRP A 66 5.19 -24.83 16.87
CA TRP A 66 6.09 -25.29 17.93
C TRP A 66 5.42 -25.35 19.30
N ILE A 67 4.61 -24.35 19.64
CA ILE A 67 4.03 -24.21 20.98
C ILE A 67 2.76 -25.06 21.15
N SER A 68 1.91 -25.12 20.11
CA SER A 68 0.54 -25.65 20.22
C SER A 68 0.16 -26.61 19.10
N GLY A 69 1.11 -27.02 18.26
CA GLY A 69 0.92 -28.05 17.25
C GLY A 69 0.26 -27.59 15.95
N ALA A 70 -0.10 -28.56 15.11
CA ALA A 70 -0.54 -28.31 13.73
C ALA A 70 -1.81 -27.45 13.62
N TYR A 71 -2.74 -27.56 14.56
CA TYR A 71 -3.98 -26.76 14.57
C TYR A 71 -3.72 -25.27 14.85
N ALA A 72 -2.76 -24.98 15.73
CA ALA A 72 -2.33 -23.60 15.96
C ALA A 72 -1.56 -23.05 14.75
N ALA A 73 -0.73 -23.86 14.09
CA ALA A 73 -0.07 -23.48 12.85
C ALA A 73 -1.08 -23.12 11.74
N ALA A 74 -2.10 -23.97 11.55
CA ALA A 74 -3.17 -23.73 10.58
C ALA A 74 -3.97 -22.46 10.92
N SER A 75 -4.28 -22.26 12.20
CA SER A 75 -4.97 -21.05 12.66
C SER A 75 -4.15 -19.79 12.40
N ALA A 76 -2.85 -19.81 12.71
CA ALA A 76 -1.93 -18.71 12.43
C ALA A 76 -1.76 -18.45 10.93
N LEU A 77 -1.75 -19.49 10.10
CA LEU A 77 -1.72 -19.36 8.64
C LEU A 77 -2.96 -18.64 8.13
N ILE A 78 -4.16 -19.02 8.60
CA ILE A 78 -5.42 -18.36 8.24
C ILE A 78 -5.37 -16.88 8.63
N GLY A 79 -4.94 -16.57 9.85
CA GLY A 79 -4.79 -15.19 10.33
C GLY A 79 -3.78 -14.38 9.52
N ALA A 80 -2.62 -14.97 9.22
CA ALA A 80 -1.59 -14.34 8.39
C ALA A 80 -2.10 -14.06 6.96
N ALA A 81 -2.79 -15.03 6.36
CA ALA A 81 -3.35 -14.91 5.01
C ALA A 81 -4.46 -13.87 4.91
N ALA A 82 -5.29 -13.74 5.95
CA ALA A 82 -6.39 -12.76 6.04
C ALA A 82 -5.93 -11.32 5.78
N TYR A 83 -4.70 -11.00 6.16
CA TYR A 83 -4.12 -9.68 5.91
C TYR A 83 -3.10 -9.68 4.77
N PHE A 84 -2.24 -10.69 4.68
CA PHE A 84 -1.17 -10.74 3.69
C PHE A 84 -1.69 -10.79 2.25
N VAL A 85 -2.68 -11.64 1.97
CA VAL A 85 -3.18 -11.87 0.61
C VAL A 85 -3.74 -10.59 -0.02
N PRO A 86 -4.71 -9.89 0.59
CA PRO A 86 -5.25 -8.71 -0.05
C PRO A 86 -4.26 -7.54 -0.03
N ASN A 87 -3.32 -7.49 0.92
CA ASN A 87 -2.22 -6.52 0.90
C ASN A 87 -1.24 -6.76 -0.25
N ALA A 88 -0.87 -8.01 -0.51
CA ALA A 88 0.02 -8.40 -1.58
C ALA A 88 -0.58 -8.12 -2.97
N LEU A 89 -1.87 -8.40 -3.16
CA LEU A 89 -2.58 -8.07 -4.40
C LEU A 89 -2.59 -6.57 -4.68
N PHE A 90 -2.80 -5.76 -3.64
CA PHE A 90 -2.73 -4.30 -3.76
C PHE A 90 -1.32 -3.80 -4.09
N ALA A 91 -0.31 -4.33 -3.40
CA ALA A 91 1.09 -4.01 -3.67
C ALA A 91 1.49 -4.39 -5.11
N LEU A 92 1.04 -5.55 -5.60
CA LEU A 92 1.26 -5.98 -6.98
C LEU A 92 0.59 -5.04 -7.96
N ARG A 93 -0.67 -4.65 -7.71
CA ARG A 93 -1.37 -3.66 -8.54
C ARG A 93 -0.59 -2.34 -8.61
N LEU A 94 -0.05 -1.88 -7.48
CA LEU A 94 0.76 -0.66 -7.43
C LEU A 94 2.06 -0.81 -8.24
N LEU A 95 2.74 -1.96 -8.10
CA LEU A 95 3.96 -2.25 -8.86
C LEU A 95 3.69 -2.30 -10.37
N LEU A 96 2.59 -2.93 -10.79
CA LEU A 96 2.15 -2.94 -12.19
C LEU A 96 1.76 -1.53 -12.68
N GLY A 97 1.16 -0.71 -11.83
CA GLY A 97 0.87 0.70 -12.12
C GLY A 97 2.13 1.54 -12.35
N LEU A 98 3.18 1.31 -11.55
CA LEU A 98 4.48 1.96 -11.71
C LEU A 98 5.19 1.58 -13.03
N MET A 99 4.96 0.36 -13.53
CA MET A 99 5.54 -0.13 -14.80
C MET A 99 4.70 0.26 -16.03
N GLY A 100 3.37 0.29 -15.91
CA GLY A 100 2.45 0.50 -17.02
C GLY A 100 1.94 1.93 -17.22
N GLY A 101 2.33 2.89 -16.36
CA GLY A 101 1.86 4.28 -16.44
C GLY A 101 0.36 4.45 -16.18
N GLY A 102 -0.30 3.43 -15.62
CA GLY A 102 -1.73 3.43 -15.35
C GLY A 102 -2.09 4.32 -14.16
N ASN A 103 -3.00 5.27 -14.37
CA ASN A 103 -3.55 6.10 -13.29
C ASN A 103 -4.40 5.23 -12.35
N ALA A 104 -3.86 4.90 -11.18
CA ALA A 104 -4.64 4.35 -10.09
C ALA A 104 -5.51 5.48 -9.51
N GLY A 105 -6.74 5.64 -10.02
CA GLY A 105 -7.69 6.62 -9.49
C GLY A 105 -8.02 6.35 -8.02
N ALA A 106 -8.27 7.39 -7.23
CA ALA A 106 -8.58 7.30 -5.80
C ALA A 106 -9.70 6.28 -5.50
N LEU A 107 -10.71 6.17 -6.37
CA LEU A 107 -11.79 5.21 -6.21
C LEU A 107 -11.31 3.74 -6.28
N SER A 108 -10.35 3.44 -7.15
CA SER A 108 -9.74 2.11 -7.21
C SER A 108 -8.89 1.80 -5.98
N PHE A 109 -8.31 2.82 -5.35
CA PHE A 109 -7.59 2.66 -4.08
C PHE A 109 -8.57 2.32 -2.96
N PHE A 110 -9.64 3.10 -2.80
CA PHE A 110 -10.67 2.85 -1.80
C PHE A 110 -11.35 1.49 -1.97
N TRP A 111 -11.62 1.06 -3.20
CA TRP A 111 -12.19 -0.27 -3.46
C TRP A 111 -11.21 -1.40 -3.08
N GLY A 112 -9.92 -1.19 -3.29
CA GLY A 112 -8.87 -2.12 -2.85
C GLY A 112 -8.75 -2.21 -1.33
N GLU A 113 -8.82 -1.08 -0.63
CA GLU A 113 -8.82 -1.04 0.84
C GLU A 113 -10.11 -1.66 1.42
N ALA A 114 -11.27 -1.37 0.84
CA ALA A 114 -12.54 -1.98 1.21
C ALA A 114 -12.51 -3.50 1.00
N PHE A 115 -11.89 -3.98 -0.08
CA PHE A 115 -11.69 -5.41 -0.31
C PHE A 115 -10.76 -6.05 0.73
N LYS A 116 -9.67 -5.39 1.13
CA LYS A 116 -8.78 -5.88 2.20
C LYS A 116 -9.53 -6.03 3.52
N LEU A 117 -10.28 -4.99 3.90
CA LEU A 117 -11.05 -5.00 5.13
C LEU A 117 -12.17 -6.04 5.06
N GLY A 118 -12.88 -6.13 3.95
CA GLY A 118 -13.90 -7.15 3.70
C GLY A 118 -13.34 -8.57 3.81
N PHE A 119 -12.16 -8.82 3.26
CA PHE A 119 -11.51 -10.13 3.34
C PHE A 119 -11.08 -10.49 4.77
N ALA A 120 -10.54 -9.53 5.53
CA ALA A 120 -10.19 -9.74 6.93
C ALA A 120 -11.44 -10.00 7.79
N VAL A 121 -12.49 -9.19 7.62
CA VAL A 121 -13.77 -9.35 8.31
C VAL A 121 -14.41 -10.68 7.95
N LEU A 122 -14.44 -11.04 6.66
CA LEU A 122 -14.97 -12.33 6.21
C LEU A 122 -14.20 -13.48 6.85
N THR A 123 -12.87 -13.43 6.86
CA THR A 123 -12.06 -14.50 7.48
C THR A 123 -12.34 -14.62 8.97
N LEU A 124 -12.43 -13.50 9.70
CA LEU A 124 -12.76 -13.49 11.13
C LEU A 124 -14.21 -13.92 11.41
N ALA A 125 -15.17 -13.50 10.58
CA ALA A 125 -16.57 -13.90 10.69
C ALA A 125 -16.74 -15.39 10.40
N THR A 126 -16.06 -15.91 9.38
CA THR A 126 -16.09 -17.35 9.06
C THR A 126 -15.45 -18.16 10.19
N ALA A 127 -14.33 -17.69 10.74
CA ALA A 127 -13.72 -18.26 11.95
C ALA A 127 -14.69 -18.25 13.16
N ALA A 128 -15.41 -17.13 13.37
CA ALA A 128 -16.40 -16.98 14.44
C ALA A 128 -17.59 -17.92 14.29
N MET A 129 -18.10 -18.06 13.07
CA MET A 129 -19.27 -18.87 12.77
C MET A 129 -18.96 -20.37 12.69
N ALA A 130 -17.74 -20.74 12.25
CA ALA A 130 -17.39 -22.13 12.05
C ALA A 130 -17.27 -22.94 13.36
N ASN A 131 -17.13 -22.27 14.52
CA ASN A 131 -17.03 -22.84 15.87
C ASN A 131 -16.31 -24.20 15.93
N THR A 132 -15.21 -24.31 15.18
CA THR A 132 -14.57 -25.59 14.89
C THR A 132 -13.60 -25.90 16.02
N GLY A 133 -13.69 -27.08 16.65
CA GLY A 133 -12.88 -27.44 17.82
C GLY A 133 -11.36 -27.48 17.59
N TRP A 134 -10.89 -27.28 16.36
CA TRP A 134 -9.47 -27.16 16.00
C TRP A 134 -9.02 -25.72 15.77
N LEU A 135 -9.92 -24.73 15.82
CA LEU A 135 -9.54 -23.35 15.61
C LEU A 135 -8.96 -22.75 16.89
N VAL A 136 -7.68 -22.39 16.85
CA VAL A 136 -6.97 -21.77 17.97
C VAL A 136 -6.99 -20.26 17.77
N TRP A 137 -7.97 -19.60 18.39
CA TRP A 137 -8.17 -18.14 18.30
C TRP A 137 -6.93 -17.30 18.59
N PRO A 138 -6.15 -17.56 19.66
CA PRO A 138 -4.92 -16.80 19.91
C PRO A 138 -3.90 -16.93 18.78
N ALA A 139 -3.76 -18.12 18.19
CA ALA A 139 -2.81 -18.36 17.11
C ALA A 139 -3.24 -17.64 15.82
N LEU A 140 -4.54 -17.62 15.52
CA LEU A 140 -5.09 -16.84 14.40
C LEU A 140 -4.79 -15.35 14.56
N LEU A 141 -5.12 -14.77 15.73
CA LEU A 141 -4.86 -13.36 16.00
C LEU A 141 -3.37 -13.05 15.99
N PHE A 142 -2.54 -13.96 16.49
CA PHE A 142 -1.08 -13.82 16.47
C PHE A 142 -0.54 -13.77 15.04
N GLY A 143 -0.95 -14.71 14.17
CA GLY A 143 -0.59 -14.71 12.76
C GLY A 143 -1.00 -13.41 12.06
N LEU A 144 -2.23 -12.96 12.28
CA LEU A 144 -2.75 -11.70 11.75
C LEU A 144 -1.91 -10.50 12.21
N LEU A 145 -1.67 -10.38 13.52
CA LEU A 145 -0.98 -9.25 14.11
C LEU A 145 0.50 -9.20 13.71
N CYS A 146 1.15 -10.35 13.61
CA CYS A 146 2.54 -10.47 13.15
C CYS A 146 2.70 -9.96 11.72
N VAL A 147 1.81 -10.34 10.80
CA VAL A 147 1.88 -9.81 9.42
C VAL A 147 1.53 -8.32 9.38
N LEU A 148 0.53 -7.87 10.15
CA LEU A 148 0.16 -6.46 10.27
C LEU A 148 1.32 -5.59 10.77
N LYS A 149 2.10 -6.10 11.74
CA LYS A 149 3.27 -5.44 12.32
C LYS A 149 4.59 -5.85 11.66
N GLY A 150 4.57 -6.48 10.48
CA GLY A 150 5.80 -6.90 9.79
C GLY A 150 6.79 -5.76 9.50
N TYR A 151 6.30 -4.52 9.35
CA TYR A 151 7.15 -3.33 9.21
C TYR A 151 7.91 -2.95 10.50
N VAL A 152 7.45 -3.39 11.67
CA VAL A 152 8.15 -3.15 12.94
C VAL A 152 9.48 -3.90 12.95
N LEU A 153 9.59 -5.03 12.26
CA LEU A 153 10.86 -5.72 12.09
C LEU A 153 11.88 -4.85 11.30
N LEU A 154 11.42 -4.17 10.25
CA LEU A 154 12.26 -3.23 9.47
C LEU A 154 12.74 -2.04 10.33
N LEU A 155 11.89 -1.57 11.25
CA LEU A 155 12.24 -0.53 12.23
C LEU A 155 13.22 -1.05 13.29
N PHE A 156 12.98 -2.25 13.84
CA PHE A 156 13.83 -2.86 14.85
C PHE A 156 15.23 -3.18 14.31
N PHE A 157 15.31 -3.63 13.05
CA PHE A 157 16.58 -3.84 12.35
C PHE A 157 17.21 -2.56 11.79
N ARG A 158 16.63 -1.38 12.10
CA ARG A 158 17.15 -0.05 11.76
C ARG A 158 17.52 0.15 10.28
N LYS A 159 16.89 -0.63 9.40
CA LYS A 159 17.06 -0.51 7.95
C LYS A 159 15.83 0.19 7.36
N LEU A 160 15.60 1.42 7.79
CA LEU A 160 14.72 2.33 7.06
C LEU A 160 15.36 2.65 5.69
N PRO A 161 14.56 2.76 4.61
CA PRO A 161 14.99 3.40 3.37
C PRO A 161 15.25 4.91 3.56
#